data_AF-A0A6B2H360-F1
#
_entry.id   AF-A0A6B2H360-F1
#
_cell.length_a   1.000
_cell.length_b   1.000
_cell.length_c   1.000
_cell.angle_alpha   90.00
_cell.angle_beta   90.00
_cell.angle_gamma   90.00
#
_symmetry.space_group_name_H-M   'P 1'
#
loop_
_entity.id
_entity.type
_entity.pdbx_description
1 polymer ?
#
loop_
_entity_poly.entity_id
_entity_poly.type
_entity_poly.pdbx_seq_one_letter_code
_entity_poly.pdbx_strand_id
1 'polypeptide(L)'
;LKRRQHFILRWNKTYALADEQGRKLPCWQLVRGKRSLSKRLLKDTPRRQQRHMGLYYQTVFHPRWPKRKLSLIILRPGKGHAPLYLITNLPVQNVNKAWRVVFCYARRWQVEAAFRYSKSELALESPRLWFWENRLKLMLILSVVYAFLLSLLQAEELNQLLRQGCHRTGKRYQ
;
A
#
# COMPACT_ATOMS: atom_id res chain seq x y z
N LEU A 1 -17.49 -22.65 -2.38
CA LEU A 1 -16.36 -21.96 -3.06
C LEU A 1 -15.31 -21.45 -2.06
N LYS A 2 -14.20 -22.18 -1.87
CA LYS A 2 -13.09 -21.78 -0.99
C LYS A 2 -12.13 -20.86 -1.77
N ARG A 3 -12.47 -19.59 -1.98
CA ARG A 3 -11.63 -18.65 -2.74
C ARG A 3 -10.27 -18.47 -2.05
N ARG A 4 -9.19 -18.92 -2.71
CA ARG A 4 -7.80 -18.66 -2.30
C ARG A 4 -7.36 -17.31 -2.88
N GLN A 5 -7.74 -16.22 -2.24
CA GLN A 5 -7.28 -14.88 -2.63
C GLN A 5 -5.95 -14.55 -1.94
N HIS A 6 -5.06 -13.89 -2.68
CA HIS A 6 -3.83 -13.33 -2.13
C HIS A 6 -4.11 -11.98 -1.49
N PHE A 7 -3.48 -11.70 -0.35
CA PHE A 7 -3.66 -10.43 0.34
C PHE A 7 -2.35 -9.92 0.91
N ILE A 8 -2.27 -8.59 1.08
CA ILE A 8 -1.24 -7.92 1.85
C ILE A 8 -1.97 -6.93 2.76
N LEU A 9 -1.83 -7.11 4.07
CA LEU A 9 -2.55 -6.31 5.07
C LEU A 9 -1.57 -5.65 6.02
N ARG A 10 -1.87 -4.41 6.42
CA ARG A 10 -1.18 -3.79 7.54
C ARG A 10 -1.64 -4.45 8.83
N TRP A 11 -0.70 -4.91 9.62
CA TRP A 11 -0.97 -5.57 10.89
C TRP A 11 -0.72 -4.62 12.06
N ASN A 12 -1.57 -4.69 13.08
CA ASN A 12 -1.34 -3.94 14.31
C ASN A 12 -0.28 -4.64 15.15
N LYS A 13 0.65 -3.88 15.73
CA LYS A 13 1.73 -4.38 16.58
C LYS A 13 1.21 -5.16 17.80
N THR A 14 0.01 -4.84 18.30
CA THR A 14 -0.59 -5.47 19.49
C THR A 14 -1.32 -6.77 19.19
N TYR A 15 -1.68 -7.02 17.93
CA TYR A 15 -2.43 -8.22 17.57
C TYR A 15 -1.56 -9.46 17.66
N ALA A 16 -2.13 -10.49 18.27
CA ALA A 16 -1.43 -11.74 18.54
C ALA A 16 -1.28 -12.57 17.26
N LEU A 17 -0.08 -13.12 17.09
CA LEU A 17 0.24 -14.12 16.09
C LEU A 17 0.90 -15.30 16.79
N ALA A 18 0.81 -16.48 16.19
CA ALA A 18 1.51 -17.65 16.66
C ALA A 18 2.83 -17.81 15.89
N ASP A 19 3.89 -18.19 16.60
CA ASP A 19 5.15 -18.60 15.98
C ASP A 19 5.09 -20.06 15.50
N GLU A 20 6.20 -20.58 14.97
CA GLU A 20 6.33 -21.97 14.55
C GLU A 20 6.20 -22.97 15.72
N GLN A 21 6.42 -22.53 16.96
CA GLN A 21 6.26 -23.32 18.18
C GLN A 21 4.83 -23.27 18.73
N GLY A 22 3.91 -22.56 18.06
CA GLY A 22 2.53 -22.37 18.49
C GLY A 22 2.35 -21.34 19.61
N ARG A 23 3.40 -20.62 20.01
CA ARG A 23 3.33 -19.60 21.07
C ARG A 23 2.60 -18.38 20.57
N LYS A 24 1.49 -18.05 21.22
CA LYS A 24 0.68 -16.86 20.92
C LYS A 24 1.30 -15.63 21.57
N LEU A 25 1.87 -14.75 20.76
CA LEU A 25 2.54 -13.54 21.22
C LEU A 25 2.08 -12.33 20.39
N PRO A 26 2.04 -11.12 20.97
CA PRO A 26 1.81 -9.92 20.20
C PRO A 26 2.93 -9.71 19.17
N CYS A 27 2.58 -9.14 18.03
CA CYS A 27 3.48 -9.01 16.89
C CYS A 27 4.80 -8.28 17.21
N TRP A 28 4.79 -7.29 18.11
CA TRP A 28 6.02 -6.60 18.51
C TRP A 28 6.97 -7.50 19.33
N GLN A 29 6.42 -8.42 20.14
CA GLN A 29 7.20 -9.32 20.99
C GLN A 29 7.84 -10.45 20.17
N LEU A 30 7.15 -10.96 19.15
CA LEU A 30 7.69 -11.96 18.21
C LEU A 30 8.99 -11.51 17.54
N VAL A 31 9.17 -10.20 17.41
CA VAL A 31 10.23 -9.60 16.59
C VAL A 31 11.23 -8.85 17.48
N ARG A 32 10.99 -8.84 18.80
CA ARG A 32 11.87 -8.22 19.78
C ARG A 32 13.24 -8.91 19.70
N GLY A 33 14.31 -8.13 19.63
CA GLY A 33 15.69 -8.63 19.52
C GLY A 33 16.12 -9.15 18.15
N LYS A 34 15.21 -9.35 17.18
CA LYS A 34 15.57 -9.81 15.83
C LYS A 34 16.21 -8.69 15.02
N ARG A 35 17.38 -8.92 14.40
CA ARG A 35 18.06 -7.95 13.51
C ARG A 35 17.42 -7.91 12.13
N SER A 36 17.52 -6.77 11.45
CA SER A 36 17.04 -6.64 10.07
C SER A 36 17.95 -7.43 9.12
N LEU A 37 17.36 -8.19 8.19
CA LEU A 37 18.07 -9.03 7.20
C LEU A 37 18.60 -8.22 6.02
N SER A 38 17.95 -7.09 5.70
CA SER A 38 18.34 -6.23 4.59
C SER A 38 18.04 -4.78 4.92
N LYS A 39 18.76 -3.85 4.29
CA LYS A 39 18.52 -2.41 4.39
C LYS A 39 18.47 -1.85 2.97
N ARG A 40 17.50 -0.97 2.69
CA ARG A 40 17.45 -0.20 1.43
C ARG A 40 17.06 1.25 1.71
N LEU A 41 17.60 2.15 0.91
CA LEU A 41 17.17 3.55 0.90
C LEU A 41 15.89 3.65 0.07
N LEU A 42 14.79 4.07 0.70
CA LEU A 42 13.50 4.26 0.03
C LEU A 42 13.14 5.74 -0.01
N LYS A 43 12.61 6.19 -1.15
CA LYS A 43 12.01 7.52 -1.29
C LYS A 43 10.56 7.47 -0.83
N ASP A 44 10.27 8.16 0.26
CA ASP A 44 8.92 8.44 0.74
C ASP A 44 8.30 9.50 -0.17
N THR A 45 7.54 9.07 -1.18
CA THR A 45 6.96 9.96 -2.21
C THR A 45 6.04 11.02 -1.63
N PRO A 46 5.10 10.70 -0.70
CA PRO A 46 4.27 11.70 -0.04
C PRO A 46 5.06 12.78 0.71
N ARG A 47 6.14 12.40 1.41
CA ARG A 47 6.94 13.33 2.22
C ARG A 47 8.17 13.89 1.50
N ARG A 48 8.43 13.44 0.27
CA ARG A 48 9.64 13.75 -0.53
C ARG A 48 10.96 13.52 0.22
N GLN A 49 11.01 12.54 1.13
CA GLN A 49 12.20 12.24 1.94
C GLN A 49 12.80 10.90 1.57
N GLN A 50 14.13 10.76 1.67
CA GLN A 50 14.81 9.47 1.56
C GLN A 50 15.02 8.89 2.96
N ARG A 51 14.73 7.59 3.14
CA ARG A 51 14.81 6.92 4.45
C ARG A 51 15.44 5.55 4.32
N HIS A 52 16.38 5.24 5.22
CA HIS A 52 16.94 3.89 5.33
C HIS A 52 15.93 2.98 6.02
N MET A 53 15.41 2.01 5.27
CA MET A 53 14.41 1.06 5.74
C MET A 53 15.07 -0.30 5.95
N GLY A 54 15.13 -0.76 7.20
CA GLY A 54 15.51 -2.12 7.55
C GLY A 54 14.34 -3.08 7.36
N LEU A 55 14.59 -4.24 6.76
CA LEU A 55 13.60 -5.26 6.46
C LEU A 55 13.87 -6.53 7.28
N TYR A 56 12.84 -7.08 7.89
CA TYR A 56 12.84 -8.41 8.49
C TYR A 56 11.57 -9.16 8.06
N TYR A 57 11.64 -10.48 7.91
CA TYR A 57 10.47 -11.30 7.66
C TYR A 57 10.60 -12.65 8.37
N GLN A 58 9.46 -13.26 8.70
CA GLN A 58 9.38 -14.61 9.26
C GLN A 58 8.03 -15.25 8.91
N THR A 59 7.96 -16.58 8.99
CA THR A 59 6.70 -17.32 8.93
C THR A 59 5.96 -17.17 10.26
N VAL A 60 4.65 -16.97 10.20
CA VAL A 60 3.75 -16.88 11.36
C VAL A 60 2.43 -17.57 11.06
N PHE A 61 1.66 -17.81 12.11
CA PHE A 61 0.35 -18.44 12.03
C PHE A 61 -0.71 -17.57 12.69
N HIS A 62 -1.93 -17.66 12.20
CA HIS A 62 -3.05 -17.00 12.86
C HIS A 62 -3.52 -17.87 14.04
N PRO A 63 -3.73 -17.32 15.25
CA PRO A 63 -4.09 -18.11 16.43
C PRO A 63 -5.37 -18.95 16.27
N ARG A 64 -6.37 -18.43 15.53
CA ARG A 64 -7.62 -19.17 15.23
C ARG A 64 -7.49 -20.16 14.07
N TRP A 65 -6.46 -20.03 13.23
CA TRP A 65 -6.27 -20.87 12.03
C TRP A 65 -4.82 -21.32 11.91
N PRO A 66 -4.34 -22.19 12.82
CA PRO A 66 -2.93 -22.59 12.90
C PRO A 66 -2.45 -23.37 11.68
N LYS A 67 -3.36 -23.98 10.89
CA LYS A 67 -3.00 -24.73 9.67
C LYS A 67 -2.57 -23.83 8.50
N ARG A 68 -2.80 -22.50 8.57
CA ARG A 68 -2.49 -21.57 7.47
C ARG A 68 -1.19 -20.82 7.75
N LYS A 69 -0.15 -21.14 6.97
CA LYS A 69 1.11 -20.39 6.96
C LYS A 69 0.86 -18.98 6.42
N LEU A 70 1.32 -17.98 7.18
CA LEU A 70 1.36 -16.58 6.79
C LEU A 70 2.80 -16.10 6.85
N SER A 71 3.12 -15.05 6.11
CA SER A 71 4.40 -14.36 6.19
C SER A 71 4.18 -13.00 6.82
N LEU A 72 4.98 -12.72 7.86
CA LEU A 72 5.06 -11.42 8.52
C LEU A 72 6.27 -10.68 7.96
N ILE A 73 6.06 -9.49 7.42
CA ILE A 73 7.10 -8.59 6.89
C ILE A 73 7.12 -7.31 7.72
N ILE A 74 8.31 -6.87 8.06
CA ILE A 74 8.51 -5.77 9.01
C ILE A 74 9.49 -4.78 8.42
N LEU A 75 9.04 -3.53 8.34
CA LEU A 75 9.82 -2.41 7.86
C LEU A 75 10.17 -1.49 9.04
N ARG A 76 11.47 -1.26 9.24
CA ARG A 76 12.01 -0.48 10.34
C ARG A 76 12.66 0.80 9.79
N PRO A 77 12.03 1.97 9.99
CA PRO A 77 12.50 3.25 9.47
C PRO A 77 13.72 3.90 10.17
N GLY A 78 14.34 3.24 11.16
CA GLY A 78 15.45 3.82 11.92
C GLY A 78 14.99 4.62 13.16
N LYS A 79 15.88 5.45 13.73
CA LYS A 79 15.69 6.10 15.04
C LYS A 79 14.39 6.91 15.09
N GLY A 80 13.61 6.74 16.18
CA GLY A 80 12.43 7.55 16.50
C GLY A 80 11.14 7.23 15.73
N HIS A 81 11.17 6.30 14.76
CA HIS A 81 10.00 6.01 13.93
C HIS A 81 9.45 4.59 14.17
N ALA A 82 8.12 4.49 14.26
CA ALA A 82 7.44 3.23 14.49
C ALA A 82 7.61 2.27 13.29
N PRO A 83 7.88 0.98 13.54
CA PRO A 83 7.96 -0.02 12.48
C PRO A 83 6.59 -0.27 11.84
N LEU A 84 6.62 -0.56 10.54
CA LEU A 84 5.46 -1.03 9.77
C LEU A 84 5.44 -2.56 9.80
N TYR A 85 4.30 -3.13 10.16
CA TYR A 85 4.07 -4.57 10.13
C TYR A 85 3.08 -4.88 9.00
N LEU A 86 3.45 -5.83 8.15
CA LEU A 86 2.63 -6.33 7.05
C LEU A 86 2.47 -7.83 7.17
N ILE A 87 1.27 -8.34 6.94
CA ILE A 87 0.98 -9.77 6.89
C ILE A 87 0.45 -10.15 5.51
N THR A 88 0.88 -11.30 5.01
CA THR A 88 0.45 -11.83 3.73
C THR A 88 0.34 -13.35 3.78
N ASN A 89 -0.51 -13.92 2.93
CA ASN A 89 -0.53 -15.37 2.68
C ASN A 89 0.40 -15.79 1.52
N LEU A 90 1.16 -14.86 0.95
CA LEU A 90 2.20 -15.17 -0.03
C LEU A 90 3.44 -15.72 0.67
N PRO A 91 4.06 -16.80 0.15
CA PRO A 91 5.27 -17.35 0.74
C PRO A 91 6.48 -16.44 0.49
N VAL A 92 7.08 -15.93 1.56
CA VAL A 92 8.29 -15.09 1.52
C VAL A 92 9.51 -15.94 1.87
N GLN A 93 10.20 -16.45 0.85
CA GLN A 93 11.39 -17.31 1.00
C GLN A 93 12.70 -16.51 0.98
N ASN A 94 12.72 -15.35 0.33
CA ASN A 94 13.92 -14.55 0.15
C ASN A 94 13.65 -13.05 0.36
N VAL A 95 14.72 -12.31 0.59
CA VAL A 95 14.71 -10.86 0.80
C VAL A 95 14.08 -10.10 -0.37
N ASN A 96 14.29 -10.55 -1.61
CA ASN A 96 13.72 -9.90 -2.79
C ASN A 96 12.19 -10.01 -2.85
N LYS A 97 11.61 -11.17 -2.54
CA LYS A 97 10.16 -11.37 -2.42
C LYS A 97 9.58 -10.52 -1.30
N ALA A 98 10.28 -10.42 -0.16
CA ALA A 98 9.86 -9.56 0.95
C ALA A 98 9.80 -8.08 0.52
N TRP A 99 10.82 -7.58 -0.20
CA TRP A 99 10.79 -6.23 -0.77
C TRP A 99 9.66 -6.04 -1.80
N ARG A 100 9.37 -7.04 -2.65
CA ARG A 100 8.22 -6.98 -3.57
C ARG A 100 6.91 -6.77 -2.83
N VAL A 101 6.67 -7.50 -1.74
CA VAL A 101 5.47 -7.32 -0.88
C VAL A 101 5.40 -5.88 -0.34
N VAL A 102 6.53 -5.33 0.09
CA VAL A 102 6.61 -3.94 0.57
C VAL A 102 6.25 -2.95 -0.53
N PHE A 103 6.79 -3.11 -1.73
CA PHE A 103 6.47 -2.22 -2.86
C PHE A 103 5.03 -2.35 -3.34
N CYS A 104 4.47 -3.56 -3.34
CA CYS A 104 3.05 -3.78 -3.59
C CYS A 104 2.20 -3.03 -2.56
N TYR A 105 2.55 -3.12 -1.27
CA TYR A 105 1.83 -2.38 -0.22
C TYR A 105 2.02 -0.86 -0.34
N ALA A 106 3.19 -0.38 -0.78
CA ALA A 106 3.44 1.04 -0.97
C ALA A 106 2.47 1.67 -1.98
N ARG A 107 2.06 0.93 -3.01
CA ARG A 107 1.04 1.36 -3.99
C ARG A 107 -0.33 1.64 -3.37
N ARG A 108 -0.62 1.17 -2.15
CA ARG A 108 -1.88 1.47 -1.44
C ARG A 108 -2.16 2.97 -1.35
N TRP A 109 -1.13 3.81 -1.22
CA TRP A 109 -1.28 5.27 -1.19
C TRP A 109 -1.85 5.85 -2.48
N GLN A 110 -1.78 5.14 -3.61
CA GLN A 110 -2.39 5.59 -4.87
C GLN A 110 -3.91 5.75 -4.73
N VAL A 111 -4.57 4.92 -3.91
CA VAL A 111 -6.00 5.04 -3.64
C VAL A 111 -6.32 6.34 -2.89
N GLU A 112 -5.51 6.73 -1.91
CA GLU A 112 -5.68 8.00 -1.20
C GLU A 112 -5.45 9.21 -2.12
N ALA A 113 -4.46 9.12 -3.01
CA ALA A 113 -4.24 10.15 -4.02
C ALA A 113 -5.43 10.25 -4.99
N ALA A 114 -5.97 9.11 -5.44
CA ALA A 114 -7.15 9.06 -6.29
C ALA A 114 -8.36 9.73 -5.62
N PHE A 115 -8.65 9.40 -4.36
CA PHE A 115 -9.71 10.05 -3.61
C PHE A 115 -9.47 11.54 -3.41
N ARG A 116 -8.24 11.97 -3.09
CA ARG A 116 -7.92 13.39 -2.94
C ARG A 116 -8.23 14.16 -4.23
N TYR A 117 -7.71 13.71 -5.37
CA TYR A 117 -7.92 14.40 -6.64
C TYR A 117 -9.36 14.34 -7.13
N SER A 118 -10.06 13.24 -6.85
CA SER A 118 -11.50 13.13 -7.10
C SER A 118 -12.29 14.21 -6.35
N LYS A 119 -11.91 14.53 -5.12
CA LYS A 119 -12.56 15.60 -4.34
C LYS A 119 -12.12 16.99 -4.76
N SER A 120 -10.81 17.23 -4.89
CA SER A 120 -10.27 18.57 -5.07
C SER A 120 -10.29 19.07 -6.52
N GLU A 121 -9.91 18.24 -7.49
CA GLU A 121 -9.75 18.67 -8.89
C GLU A 121 -11.00 18.35 -9.71
N LEU A 122 -11.59 17.16 -9.50
CA LEU A 122 -12.81 16.75 -10.19
C LEU A 122 -14.08 17.25 -9.48
N ALA A 123 -13.93 17.86 -8.30
CA ALA A 123 -15.02 18.42 -7.53
C ALA A 123 -16.19 17.45 -7.34
N LEU A 124 -15.93 16.14 -7.16
CA LEU A 124 -17.00 15.13 -7.08
C LEU A 124 -17.94 15.33 -5.88
N GLU A 125 -17.56 16.13 -4.88
CA GLU A 125 -18.39 16.48 -3.72
C GLU A 125 -19.25 17.75 -3.94
N SER A 126 -19.09 18.41 -5.09
CA SER A 126 -19.80 19.65 -5.43
C SER A 126 -21.20 19.47 -6.04
N PRO A 127 -21.50 18.44 -6.87
CA PRO A 127 -22.82 18.28 -7.46
C PRO A 127 -23.97 18.29 -6.44
N ARG A 128 -24.92 19.21 -6.61
CA ARG A 128 -26.08 19.41 -5.73
C ARG A 128 -27.35 18.79 -6.33
N LEU A 129 -27.32 17.47 -6.54
CA LEU A 129 -28.53 16.74 -6.91
C LEU A 129 -29.39 16.52 -5.66
N TRP A 130 -30.69 16.79 -5.79
CA TRP A 130 -31.66 16.72 -4.68
C TRP A 130 -31.94 15.28 -4.25
N PHE A 131 -32.21 14.41 -5.23
CA PHE A 131 -32.56 13.01 -5.01
C PHE A 131 -31.33 12.12 -4.86
N TRP A 132 -31.40 11.17 -3.92
CA TRP A 132 -30.31 10.26 -3.60
C TRP A 132 -29.96 9.32 -4.76
N GLU A 133 -30.98 8.81 -5.45
CA GLU A 133 -30.86 7.90 -6.58
C GLU A 133 -30.10 8.57 -7.73
N ASN A 134 -30.41 9.84 -8.00
CA ASN A 134 -29.72 10.60 -9.04
C ASN A 134 -28.27 10.87 -8.67
N ARG A 135 -27.97 11.14 -7.39
CA ARG A 135 -26.59 11.23 -6.89
C ARG A 135 -25.81 9.94 -7.13
N LEU A 136 -26.41 8.79 -6.81
CA LEU A 136 -25.78 7.48 -7.03
C LEU A 136 -25.52 7.20 -8.51
N LYS A 137 -26.49 7.47 -9.40
CA LYS A 137 -26.32 7.31 -10.84
C LYS A 137 -25.19 8.19 -11.38
N LEU A 138 -25.15 9.46 -10.99
CA LEU A 138 -24.08 10.38 -11.39
C LEU A 138 -22.71 9.89 -10.89
N MET A 139 -22.61 9.47 -9.63
CA MET A 139 -21.37 8.95 -9.06
C MET A 139 -20.88 7.68 -9.76
N LEU A 140 -21.79 6.80 -10.19
CA LEU A 140 -21.45 5.62 -10.97
C LEU A 140 -20.84 6.02 -12.32
N ILE A 141 -21.48 6.93 -13.07
CA ILE A 141 -20.96 7.42 -14.35
C ILE A 141 -19.58 8.05 -14.17
N LEU A 142 -19.42 8.93 -13.17
CA LEU A 142 -18.15 9.59 -12.88
C LEU A 142 -17.05 8.60 -12.47
N SER A 143 -17.39 7.51 -11.77
CA SER A 143 -16.42 6.47 -11.44
C SER A 143 -15.88 5.74 -12.69
N VAL A 144 -16.73 5.51 -13.69
CA VAL A 144 -16.34 4.89 -14.97
C VAL A 144 -15.49 5.85 -15.80
N VAL A 145 -15.91 7.12 -15.93
CA VAL A 145 -15.12 8.16 -16.60
C VAL A 145 -13.75 8.31 -15.95
N TYR A 146 -13.70 8.32 -14.61
CA TYR A 146 -12.45 8.43 -13.89
C TYR A 146 -11.54 7.21 -14.09
N ALA A 147 -12.08 6.00 -14.10
CA ALA A 147 -11.33 4.78 -14.42
C ALA A 147 -10.75 4.83 -15.83
N PHE A 148 -11.51 5.34 -16.80
CA PHE A 148 -11.03 5.55 -18.17
C PHE A 148 -9.89 6.57 -18.22
N LEU A 149 -10.02 7.74 -17.59
CA LEU A 149 -8.94 8.73 -17.50
C LEU A 149 -7.67 8.14 -16.86
N LEU A 150 -7.81 7.32 -15.81
CA LEU A 150 -6.68 6.62 -15.20
C LEU A 150 -6.03 5.59 -16.13
N SER A 151 -6.82 4.91 -16.99
CA SER A 151 -6.25 4.00 -18.01
C SER A 151 -5.47 4.75 -19.08
N LEU A 152 -5.92 5.94 -19.48
CA LEU A 152 -5.17 6.78 -20.43
C LEU A 152 -3.84 7.22 -19.84
N LEU A 153 -3.79 7.53 -18.53
CA LEU A 153 -2.53 7.87 -17.83
C LEU A 153 -1.56 6.69 -17.70
N GLN A 154 -1.96 5.46 -18.01
CA GLN A 154 -1.03 4.33 -18.09
C GLN A 154 -0.35 4.25 -19.46
N ALA A 155 -0.88 4.92 -20.49
CA ALA A 155 -0.23 5.03 -21.78
C ALA A 155 1.04 5.87 -21.67
N GLU A 156 2.13 5.36 -22.21
CA GLU A 156 3.45 5.97 -22.07
C GLU A 156 3.57 7.23 -22.92
N GLU A 157 2.91 7.23 -24.07
CA GLU A 157 2.80 8.33 -25.03
C GLU A 157 2.12 9.56 -24.40
N LEU A 158 1.01 9.34 -23.69
CA LEU A 158 0.31 10.42 -23.00
C LEU A 158 1.15 10.99 -21.86
N ASN A 159 1.86 10.15 -21.11
CA ASN A 159 2.75 10.62 -20.04
C ASN A 159 3.89 11.47 -20.59
N GLN A 160 4.46 11.09 -21.74
CA GLN A 160 5.48 11.88 -22.40
C GLN A 160 4.92 13.24 -22.86
N LEU A 161 3.75 13.24 -23.50
CA LEU A 161 3.08 14.46 -23.95
C LEU A 161 2.74 15.39 -22.78
N LEU A 162 2.21 14.88 -21.68
CA LEU A 162 1.92 15.67 -20.48
C LEU A 162 3.18 16.25 -19.85
N ARG A 163 4.30 15.50 -19.87
CA ARG A 163 5.59 15.99 -19.37
C ARG A 163 6.17 17.10 -20.23
N GLN A 164 5.89 17.11 -21.54
CA GLN A 164 6.41 18.12 -22.48
C GLN A 164 5.48 19.34 -22.61
N GLY A 165 4.17 19.11 -22.65
CA GLY A 165 3.15 20.13 -22.95
C GLY A 165 2.43 20.72 -21.74
N CYS A 166 2.39 20.01 -20.61
CA CYS A 166 1.62 20.39 -19.42
C CYS A 166 2.50 20.51 -18.17
N HIS A 167 3.55 21.34 -18.25
CA HIS A 167 4.39 21.63 -17.09
C HIS A 167 3.57 22.27 -15.97
N ARG A 168 3.44 21.54 -14.85
CA ARG A 168 2.66 21.92 -13.65
C ARG A 168 3.13 23.23 -12.98
N THR A 169 4.22 23.83 -13.45
CA THR A 169 4.80 25.10 -12.97
C THR A 169 4.69 26.25 -13.97
N GLY A 170 4.06 26.05 -15.13
CA GLY A 170 3.92 27.10 -16.17
C GLY A 170 5.21 27.47 -16.90
N LYS A 171 6.35 26.85 -16.57
CA LYS A 171 7.61 27.00 -17.30
C LYS A 171 7.84 25.77 -18.17
N ARG A 172 8.00 25.96 -19.48
CA ARG A 172 8.42 24.90 -20.42
C ARG A 172 9.78 24.35 -19.99
N TYR A 173 9.97 23.03 -20.10
CA TYR A 173 11.32 22.45 -20.07
C TYR A 173 12.12 23.07 -21.21
N GLN A 174 13.20 23.75 -20.88
CA GLN A 174 14.30 24.02 -21.80
C GLN A 174 15.34 22.92 -21.62
#